data_AF-A0A917XGW9-F1
#
_entry.id   AF-A0A917XGW9-F1
#
_cell.length_a   1.000
_cell.length_b   1.000
_cell.length_c   1.000
_cell.angle_alpha   90.00
_cell.angle_beta   90.00
_cell.angle_gamma   90.00
#
_symmetry.space_group_name_H-M   'P 1'
#
loop_
_entity.id
_entity.type
_entity.pdbx_description
1 polymer ?
#
loop_
_entity_poly.entity_id
_entity_poly.type
_entity_poly.pdbx_seq_one_letter_code
_entity_poly.pdbx_strand_id
1 'polypeptide(L)'
;MTQQGVRWSADQVLALAPDAASRKAGSRLGAAGPWSGTGSCEEGTVWGLCKGSGSKPYQTIVDIADPAGPAYKCSCPSRKFPCKHALGLLLLWAGEEDSVPAARQPPDWAEQWIAGRRRRAEDKRSADGGSSPAAADPEAARRRAEKRAERITAGATELEQRLSDLLRGGLATAEQAGYGLWEETAARMVDAQAPGLAGRVRELGAIPGSGPGWPVRLLEECALLHLLDQGWLHRDRLPAGLAATVRSRVGLPAPADGPPVRDRWLVLAQYDTADAKLTTRRIWLHGADSGRTALLLSYGAAGRAPELALPVGLALEAELSAYPGAGRHRATLGDRFAAPVPLSIRPPGVPTAQAVARYGEALRDDPWLESVPVTLDRVVPVPDGDSWQLADAEGESALPLAPAARSGPGLWRLVALSGGAPVTVFGECGHRGFTPLTAWPEKAGEAVPLC
;
A
#
# COMPACT_ATOMS: atom_id res chain seq x y z
N MET A 1 4.02 -31.04 18.42
CA MET A 1 2.76 -30.30 18.17
C MET A 1 2.76 -29.93 16.70
N THR A 2 1.94 -30.64 15.93
CA THR A 2 1.83 -30.53 14.47
C THR A 2 1.32 -29.13 14.11
N GLN A 3 1.95 -28.52 13.10
CA GLN A 3 1.52 -27.25 12.51
C GLN A 3 0.15 -27.46 11.83
N GLN A 4 -0.94 -27.44 12.58
CA GLN A 4 -2.24 -27.10 12.00
C GLN A 4 -2.12 -25.64 11.56
N GLY A 5 -1.97 -25.41 10.26
CA GLY A 5 -1.94 -24.08 9.68
C GLY A 5 -3.18 -23.32 10.11
N VAL A 6 -3.00 -22.21 10.82
CA VAL A 6 -4.09 -21.36 11.29
C VAL A 6 -4.90 -20.91 10.07
N ARG A 7 -6.20 -21.24 10.05
CA ARG A 7 -7.11 -20.85 8.98
C ARG A 7 -7.17 -19.33 8.86
N TRP A 8 -7.32 -18.84 7.63
CA TRP A 8 -7.48 -17.40 7.41
C TRP A 8 -8.87 -16.95 7.85
N SER A 9 -8.99 -15.71 8.33
CA SER A 9 -10.29 -15.11 8.60
C SER A 9 -11.03 -14.77 7.31
N ALA A 10 -12.36 -14.64 7.38
CA ALA A 10 -13.15 -14.21 6.22
C ALA A 10 -12.66 -12.86 5.67
N ASP A 11 -12.28 -11.92 6.54
CA ASP A 11 -11.75 -10.62 6.14
C ASP A 11 -10.41 -10.73 5.39
N GLN A 12 -9.53 -11.64 5.82
CA GLN A 12 -8.27 -11.91 5.12
C GLN A 12 -8.52 -12.45 3.70
N VAL A 13 -9.53 -13.31 3.53
CA VAL A 13 -9.92 -13.81 2.19
C VAL A 13 -10.52 -12.69 1.33
N LEU A 14 -11.41 -11.85 1.90
CA LEU A 14 -12.04 -10.76 1.16
C LEU A 14 -11.06 -9.64 0.77
N ALA A 15 -9.92 -9.54 1.45
CA ALA A 15 -8.82 -8.64 1.11
C ALA A 15 -8.08 -9.04 -0.19
N LEU A 16 -8.21 -10.31 -0.62
CA LEU A 16 -7.66 -10.78 -1.90
C LEU A 16 -8.53 -10.38 -3.11
N ALA A 17 -9.77 -9.92 -2.88
CA ALA A 17 -10.71 -9.68 -3.96
C ALA A 17 -10.21 -8.57 -4.90
N PRO A 18 -10.21 -8.78 -6.23
CA PRO A 18 -9.71 -7.79 -7.18
C PRO A 18 -10.62 -6.57 -7.34
N ASP A 19 -11.89 -6.68 -6.93
CA ASP A 19 -12.85 -5.57 -6.90
C ASP A 19 -14.08 -5.91 -6.03
N ALA A 20 -14.91 -4.90 -5.75
CA ALA A 20 -16.10 -5.03 -4.91
C ALA A 20 -17.15 -6.00 -5.49
N ALA A 21 -17.29 -6.09 -6.81
CA ALA A 21 -18.22 -7.01 -7.45
C ALA A 21 -17.78 -8.47 -7.26
N SER A 22 -16.48 -8.72 -7.37
CA SER A 22 -15.87 -10.03 -7.15
C SER A 22 -15.95 -10.43 -5.68
N ARG A 23 -15.74 -9.48 -4.76
CA ARG A 23 -15.97 -9.65 -3.32
C ARG A 23 -17.40 -10.12 -3.05
N LYS A 24 -18.40 -9.37 -3.52
CA LYS A 24 -19.83 -9.69 -3.33
C LYS A 24 -20.21 -11.04 -3.96
N ALA A 25 -19.71 -11.33 -5.16
CA ALA A 25 -19.98 -12.59 -5.84
C ALA A 25 -19.31 -13.79 -5.16
N GLY A 26 -18.09 -13.61 -4.64
CA GLY A 26 -17.37 -14.62 -3.87
C GLY A 26 -18.06 -14.93 -2.54
N SER A 27 -18.51 -13.92 -1.79
CA SER A 27 -19.25 -14.12 -0.54
C SER A 27 -20.50 -14.98 -0.69
N ARG A 28 -21.23 -14.84 -1.81
CA ARG A 28 -22.41 -15.68 -2.11
C ARG A 28 -22.06 -17.15 -2.34
N LEU A 29 -20.80 -17.45 -2.67
CA LEU A 29 -20.29 -18.80 -2.84
C LEU A 29 -19.57 -19.31 -1.60
N GLY A 30 -19.46 -18.54 -0.51
CA GLY A 30 -18.80 -18.94 0.73
C GLY A 30 -19.62 -19.88 1.64
N ALA A 31 -20.62 -20.57 1.09
CA ALA A 31 -21.47 -21.52 1.81
C ALA A 31 -21.37 -22.91 1.15
N ALA A 32 -21.58 -24.00 1.89
CA ALA A 32 -21.33 -25.36 1.42
C ALA A 32 -22.18 -25.78 0.20
N GLY A 33 -23.41 -25.28 0.06
CA GLY A 33 -24.38 -25.72 -0.96
C GLY A 33 -23.89 -25.80 -2.42
N PRO A 34 -23.23 -24.77 -2.99
CA PRO A 34 -22.69 -24.82 -4.36
C PRO A 34 -21.46 -25.72 -4.53
N TRP A 35 -20.88 -26.28 -3.46
CA TRP A 35 -19.61 -27.00 -3.52
C TRP A 35 -19.77 -28.51 -3.35
N SER A 36 -18.91 -29.24 -4.04
CA SER A 36 -18.72 -30.67 -3.84
C SER A 36 -17.24 -31.05 -4.03
N GLY A 37 -16.85 -32.24 -3.54
CA GLY A 37 -15.47 -32.72 -3.66
C GLY A 37 -14.44 -31.75 -3.08
N THR A 38 -14.81 -31.05 -2.00
CA THR A 38 -13.93 -30.11 -1.31
C THR A 38 -12.90 -30.87 -0.50
N GLY A 39 -11.70 -30.29 -0.41
CA GLY A 39 -10.65 -30.82 0.44
C GLY A 39 -9.53 -29.83 0.61
N SER A 40 -8.74 -30.04 1.66
CA SER A 40 -7.48 -29.36 1.88
C SER A 40 -6.38 -30.36 2.21
N CYS A 41 -5.14 -30.04 1.89
CA CYS A 41 -3.98 -30.81 2.38
C CYS A 41 -3.20 -30.00 3.42
N GLU A 42 -2.42 -30.70 4.25
CA GLU A 42 -1.53 -30.07 5.25
C GLU A 42 -0.52 -29.11 4.60
N GLU A 43 -0.18 -29.34 3.32
CA GLU A 43 0.71 -28.50 2.53
C GLU A 43 0.07 -27.17 2.10
N GLY A 44 -1.14 -26.85 2.56
CA GLY A 44 -1.82 -25.56 2.31
C GLY A 44 -2.43 -25.41 0.92
N THR A 45 -2.76 -26.52 0.24
CA THR A 45 -3.61 -26.46 -0.96
C THR A 45 -5.06 -26.76 -0.60
N VAL A 46 -5.97 -25.95 -1.12
CA VAL A 46 -7.42 -26.07 -0.98
C VAL A 46 -8.03 -26.28 -2.37
N TRP A 47 -8.98 -27.21 -2.49
CA TRP A 47 -9.64 -27.49 -3.76
C TRP A 47 -11.14 -27.75 -3.58
N GLY A 48 -11.89 -27.59 -4.67
CA GLY A 48 -13.31 -27.91 -4.71
C GLY A 48 -13.93 -27.80 -6.09
N LEU A 49 -15.10 -28.40 -6.25
CA LEU A 49 -15.92 -28.35 -7.46
C LEU A 49 -17.11 -27.43 -7.20
N CYS A 50 -17.14 -26.26 -7.85
CA CYS A 50 -18.27 -25.33 -7.74
C CYS A 50 -19.31 -25.62 -8.84
N LYS A 51 -20.57 -25.82 -8.46
CA LYS A 51 -21.68 -25.91 -9.42
C LYS A 51 -21.82 -24.60 -10.19
N GLY A 52 -21.71 -24.68 -11.51
CA GLY A 52 -21.85 -23.56 -12.43
C GLY A 52 -23.12 -23.64 -13.27
N SER A 53 -23.26 -22.73 -14.23
CA SER A 53 -24.34 -22.75 -15.22
C SER A 53 -24.15 -23.80 -16.33
N GLY A 54 -22.98 -24.45 -16.40
CA GLY A 54 -22.66 -25.51 -17.35
C GLY A 54 -22.88 -26.91 -16.79
N SER A 55 -22.72 -27.93 -17.64
CA SER A 55 -22.88 -29.35 -17.29
C SER A 55 -21.74 -29.92 -16.43
N LYS A 56 -20.55 -29.29 -16.46
CA LYS A 56 -19.41 -29.66 -15.62
C LYS A 56 -19.17 -28.60 -14.54
N PRO A 57 -18.98 -28.99 -13.26
CA PRO A 57 -18.63 -28.05 -12.21
C PRO A 57 -17.24 -27.45 -12.44
N TYR A 58 -17.03 -26.22 -11.95
CA TYR A 58 -15.75 -25.55 -12.07
C TYR A 58 -14.76 -26.12 -11.05
N GLN A 59 -13.67 -26.70 -11.55
CA GLN A 59 -12.52 -27.11 -10.77
C GLN A 59 -11.81 -25.86 -10.27
N THR A 60 -11.72 -25.71 -8.95
CA THR A 60 -11.09 -24.58 -8.30
C THR A 60 -10.02 -25.10 -7.35
N ILE A 61 -8.81 -24.54 -7.46
CA ILE A 61 -7.65 -24.83 -6.63
C ILE A 61 -7.09 -23.50 -6.13
N VAL A 62 -6.74 -23.46 -4.86
CA VAL A 62 -6.02 -22.36 -4.24
C VAL A 62 -4.86 -22.92 -3.44
N ASP A 63 -3.65 -22.47 -3.73
CA ASP A 63 -2.45 -22.78 -2.97
C ASP A 63 -2.11 -21.58 -2.10
N ILE A 64 -2.27 -21.70 -0.78
CA ILE A 64 -1.98 -20.65 0.20
C ILE A 64 -0.60 -20.79 0.84
N ALA A 65 0.14 -21.86 0.52
CA ALA A 65 1.46 -22.14 1.07
C ALA A 65 2.63 -21.63 0.20
N ASP A 66 2.34 -21.04 -0.96
CA ASP A 66 3.36 -20.42 -1.80
C ASP A 66 4.00 -19.21 -1.09
N PRO A 67 5.34 -19.17 -0.91
CA PRO A 67 6.03 -18.00 -0.38
C PRO A 67 5.73 -16.73 -1.18
N ALA A 68 5.52 -16.83 -2.50
CA ALA A 68 5.15 -15.70 -3.36
C ALA A 68 3.72 -15.18 -3.13
N GLY A 69 2.97 -15.76 -2.20
CA GLY A 69 1.58 -15.43 -1.90
C GLY A 69 0.60 -16.39 -2.57
N PRO A 70 -0.69 -16.31 -2.24
CA PRO A 70 -1.68 -17.29 -2.68
C PRO A 70 -1.80 -17.37 -4.20
N ALA A 71 -1.78 -18.58 -4.73
CA ALA A 71 -1.93 -18.86 -6.15
C ALA A 71 -3.27 -19.53 -6.46
N TYR A 72 -3.85 -19.19 -7.61
CA TYR A 72 -5.22 -19.59 -7.96
C TYR A 72 -5.28 -20.28 -9.31
N LYS A 73 -6.07 -21.34 -9.40
CA LYS A 73 -6.53 -21.89 -10.68
C LYS A 73 -8.01 -22.22 -10.61
N CYS A 74 -8.77 -21.71 -11.57
CA CYS A 74 -10.18 -22.05 -11.72
C CYS A 74 -10.50 -22.29 -13.19
N SER A 75 -11.28 -23.32 -13.51
CA SER A 75 -11.70 -23.60 -14.90
C SER A 75 -12.81 -22.69 -15.42
N CYS A 76 -13.21 -21.66 -14.68
CA CYS A 76 -14.21 -20.68 -15.12
C CYS A 76 -13.66 -19.68 -16.15
N PRO A 77 -14.50 -19.10 -17.02
CA PRO A 77 -14.05 -18.17 -18.08
C PRO A 77 -13.68 -16.76 -17.57
N SER A 78 -13.62 -16.54 -16.26
CA SER A 78 -13.31 -15.23 -15.69
C SER A 78 -11.87 -14.83 -15.97
N ARG A 79 -11.65 -13.57 -16.32
CA ARG A 79 -10.32 -12.96 -16.44
C ARG A 79 -9.85 -12.26 -15.16
N LYS A 80 -10.62 -12.36 -14.08
CA LYS A 80 -10.30 -11.77 -12.77
C LYS A 80 -9.68 -12.83 -11.87
N PHE A 81 -8.54 -12.53 -11.27
CA PHE A 81 -7.82 -13.45 -10.39
C PHE A 81 -7.48 -12.74 -9.07
N PRO A 82 -7.88 -13.29 -7.91
CA PRO A 82 -8.77 -14.45 -7.74
C PRO A 82 -10.18 -14.20 -8.27
N CYS A 83 -10.78 -15.23 -8.89
CA CYS A 83 -12.17 -15.16 -9.36
C CYS A 83 -13.16 -15.41 -8.20
N LYS A 84 -14.46 -15.19 -8.43
CA LYS A 84 -15.50 -15.45 -7.41
C LYS A 84 -15.48 -16.87 -6.84
N HIS A 85 -15.08 -17.87 -7.63
CA HIS A 85 -15.01 -19.27 -7.16
C HIS A 85 -13.80 -19.49 -6.25
N ALA A 86 -12.63 -18.93 -6.58
CA ALA A 86 -11.45 -19.00 -5.71
C ALA A 86 -11.71 -18.28 -4.36
N LEU A 87 -12.35 -17.10 -4.41
CA LEU A 87 -12.78 -16.39 -3.19
C LEU A 87 -13.81 -17.20 -2.40
N GLY A 88 -14.82 -17.77 -3.07
CA GLY A 88 -15.84 -18.59 -2.42
C GLY A 88 -15.27 -19.84 -1.75
N LEU A 89 -14.31 -20.52 -2.40
CA LEU A 89 -13.65 -21.70 -1.84
C LEU A 89 -12.82 -21.34 -0.59
N LEU A 90 -12.06 -20.25 -0.65
CA LEU A 90 -11.31 -19.78 0.51
C LEU A 90 -12.22 -19.33 1.65
N LEU A 91 -13.37 -18.70 1.36
CA LEU A 91 -14.34 -18.34 2.38
C LEU A 91 -14.99 -19.57 3.01
N LEU A 92 -15.27 -20.61 2.21
CA LEU A 92 -15.77 -21.88 2.71
C LEU A 92 -14.73 -22.56 3.63
N TRP A 93 -13.46 -22.50 3.25
CA TRP A 93 -12.35 -23.00 4.07
C TRP A 93 -12.11 -22.16 5.33
N ALA A 94 -12.25 -20.84 5.26
CA ALA A 94 -12.15 -19.92 6.40
C ALA A 94 -13.30 -20.08 7.42
N GLY A 95 -14.43 -20.63 6.99
CA GLY A 95 -15.60 -20.91 7.82
C GLY A 95 -15.44 -22.17 8.68
N GLU A 96 -16.47 -23.02 8.66
CA GLU A 96 -16.54 -24.22 9.52
C GLU A 96 -15.51 -25.29 9.14
N GLU A 97 -14.98 -25.99 10.15
CA GLU A 97 -13.90 -26.96 9.97
C GLU A 97 -14.27 -28.07 8.97
N ASP A 98 -15.50 -28.55 9.07
CA ASP A 98 -16.02 -29.70 8.32
C ASP A 98 -16.40 -29.39 6.86
N SER A 99 -16.52 -28.10 6.49
CA SER A 99 -16.93 -27.71 5.13
C SER A 99 -15.85 -28.01 4.07
N VAL A 100 -14.58 -28.02 4.49
CA VAL A 100 -13.42 -28.34 3.65
C VAL A 100 -12.51 -29.27 4.46
N PRO A 101 -12.77 -30.59 4.45
CA PRO A 101 -12.05 -31.52 5.29
C PRO A 101 -10.58 -31.65 4.86
N ALA A 102 -9.71 -31.95 5.82
CA ALA A 102 -8.35 -32.38 5.52
C ALA A 102 -8.40 -33.74 4.81
N ALA A 103 -7.80 -33.80 3.63
CA ALA A 103 -7.76 -34.98 2.79
C ALA A 103 -6.31 -35.43 2.61
N ARG A 104 -6.09 -36.75 2.67
CA ARG A 104 -4.74 -37.34 2.60
C ARG A 104 -4.09 -37.21 1.21
N GLN A 105 -4.91 -37.14 0.16
CA GLN A 105 -4.44 -36.99 -1.22
C GLN A 105 -5.34 -36.02 -2.00
N PRO A 106 -4.76 -35.07 -2.74
CA PRO A 106 -5.51 -34.23 -3.66
C PRO A 106 -6.02 -35.06 -4.86
N PRO A 107 -7.14 -34.68 -5.49
CA PRO A 107 -7.55 -35.25 -6.77
C PRO A 107 -6.50 -35.02 -7.88
N ASP A 108 -6.42 -35.91 -8.87
CA ASP A 108 -5.43 -35.86 -9.96
C ASP A 108 -5.29 -34.48 -10.62
N TRP A 109 -6.41 -33.79 -10.85
CA TRP A 109 -6.41 -32.47 -11.49
C TRP A 109 -5.80 -31.37 -10.62
N ALA A 110 -5.88 -31.51 -9.29
CA ALA A 110 -5.24 -30.63 -8.33
C ALA A 110 -3.75 -30.99 -8.20
N GLU A 111 -3.42 -32.28 -8.06
CA GLU A 111 -2.04 -32.77 -7.98
C GLU A 111 -1.21 -32.37 -9.19
N GLN A 112 -1.71 -32.58 -10.41
CA GLN A 112 -1.04 -32.19 -11.65
C GLN A 112 -0.72 -30.69 -11.69
N TRP A 113 -1.61 -29.86 -11.15
CA TRP A 113 -1.37 -28.42 -11.12
C TRP A 113 -0.32 -28.03 -10.08
N ILE A 114 -0.36 -28.62 -8.88
CA ILE A 114 0.62 -28.40 -7.81
C ILE A 114 2.01 -28.84 -8.30
N ALA A 115 2.14 -30.05 -8.84
CA ALA A 115 3.39 -30.59 -9.36
C ALA A 115 3.96 -29.71 -10.50
N GLY A 116 3.10 -29.28 -11.42
CA GLY A 116 3.51 -28.36 -12.50
C GLY A 116 3.96 -26.99 -11.99
N ARG A 117 3.40 -26.50 -10.87
CA ARG A 117 3.88 -25.27 -10.21
C ARG A 117 5.24 -25.48 -9.54
N ARG A 118 5.43 -26.57 -8.79
CA ARG A 118 6.71 -26.89 -8.13
C ARG A 118 7.86 -26.95 -9.15
N ARG A 119 7.65 -27.66 -10.26
CA ARG A 119 8.63 -27.73 -11.36
C ARG A 119 8.97 -26.35 -11.94
N ARG A 120 7.97 -25.51 -12.23
CA ARG A 120 8.21 -24.14 -12.73
C ARG A 120 8.97 -23.27 -11.73
N ALA A 121 8.72 -23.43 -10.44
CA ALA A 121 9.43 -22.68 -9.40
C ALA A 121 10.90 -23.12 -9.30
N GLU A 122 11.19 -24.42 -9.42
CA GLU A 122 12.54 -24.97 -9.48
C GLU A 122 13.29 -24.51 -10.75
N ASP A 123 12.63 -24.54 -11.91
CA ASP A 123 13.18 -24.06 -13.17
C ASP A 123 13.53 -22.56 -13.10
N LYS A 124 12.65 -21.74 -12.49
CA LYS A 124 12.88 -20.30 -12.32
C LYS A 124 14.05 -20.00 -11.38
N ARG A 125 14.16 -20.72 -10.24
CA ARG A 125 15.29 -20.58 -9.31
C ARG A 125 16.62 -20.96 -9.96
N SER A 126 16.60 -21.93 -10.86
CA SER A 126 17.79 -22.36 -11.61
C SER A 126 18.18 -21.35 -12.70
N ALA A 127 17.23 -20.59 -13.24
CA ALA A 127 17.47 -19.58 -14.28
C ALA A 127 17.93 -18.21 -13.72
N ASP A 128 17.41 -17.78 -12.56
CA ASP A 128 17.79 -16.49 -11.93
C ASP A 128 19.23 -16.50 -11.37
N GLY A 129 19.83 -17.68 -11.16
CA GLY A 129 21.24 -17.81 -10.76
C GLY A 129 22.28 -17.48 -11.84
N GLY A 130 21.86 -17.17 -13.08
CA GLY A 130 22.74 -17.07 -14.25
C GLY A 130 22.71 -15.75 -15.03
N SER A 131 21.95 -14.74 -14.61
CA SER A 131 21.71 -13.55 -15.44
C SER A 131 21.88 -12.25 -14.64
N SER A 132 23.13 -11.85 -14.42
CA SER A 132 23.42 -10.44 -14.16
C SER A 132 23.25 -9.65 -15.47
N PRO A 133 22.47 -8.55 -15.49
CA PRO A 133 22.39 -7.71 -16.67
C PRO A 133 23.79 -7.22 -17.02
N ALA A 134 24.16 -7.27 -18.31
CA ALA A 134 25.43 -6.73 -18.79
C ALA A 134 25.63 -5.31 -18.23
N ALA A 135 26.71 -5.12 -17.48
CA ALA A 135 27.04 -3.85 -16.86
C ALA A 135 27.10 -2.77 -17.96
N ALA A 136 26.16 -1.82 -17.92
CA ALA A 136 26.20 -0.66 -18.78
C ALA A 136 27.50 0.11 -18.53
N ASP A 137 28.11 0.65 -19.59
CA ASP A 137 29.30 1.51 -19.49
C ASP A 137 29.07 2.63 -18.43
N PRO A 138 29.82 2.61 -17.30
CA PRO A 138 29.65 3.56 -16.21
C PRO A 138 29.82 5.02 -16.67
N GLU A 139 30.68 5.29 -17.65
CA GLU A 139 30.95 6.62 -18.15
C GLU A 139 29.76 7.16 -18.96
N ALA A 140 29.21 6.32 -19.84
CA ALA A 140 28.00 6.65 -20.59
C ALA A 140 26.76 6.81 -19.68
N ALA A 141 26.68 6.08 -18.57
CA ALA A 141 25.64 6.27 -17.56
C ALA A 141 25.78 7.63 -16.85
N ARG A 142 27.00 7.98 -16.42
CA ARG A 142 27.30 9.28 -15.78
C ARG A 142 26.95 10.45 -16.69
N ARG A 143 27.42 10.46 -17.94
CA ARG A 143 27.12 11.52 -18.91
C ARG A 143 25.63 11.69 -19.20
N ARG A 144 24.87 10.60 -19.22
CA ARG A 144 23.40 10.65 -19.37
C ARG A 144 22.73 11.25 -18.14
N ALA A 145 23.21 10.92 -16.94
CA ALA A 145 22.71 11.48 -15.70
C ALA A 145 23.00 12.99 -15.61
N GLU A 146 24.19 13.43 -16.00
CA GLU A 146 24.58 14.85 -16.05
C GLU A 146 23.70 15.65 -17.02
N LYS A 147 23.56 15.20 -18.27
CA LYS A 147 22.69 15.85 -19.26
C LYS A 147 21.22 15.91 -18.81
N ARG A 148 20.74 14.87 -18.14
CA ARG A 148 19.40 14.86 -17.55
C ARG A 148 19.30 15.89 -16.42
N ALA A 149 20.31 15.98 -15.57
CA ALA A 149 20.32 16.96 -14.49
C ALA A 149 20.35 18.41 -15.01
N GLU A 150 21.08 18.68 -16.09
CA GLU A 150 21.08 19.99 -16.78
C GLU A 150 19.68 20.37 -17.28
N ARG A 151 18.98 19.43 -17.95
CA ARG A 151 17.60 19.65 -18.43
C ARG A 151 16.62 19.94 -17.29
N ILE A 152 16.69 19.16 -16.22
CA ILE A 152 15.84 19.38 -15.04
C ILE A 152 16.15 20.73 -14.41
N THR A 153 17.43 21.11 -14.33
CA THR A 153 17.85 22.41 -13.79
C THR A 153 17.26 23.57 -14.60
N ALA A 154 17.35 23.52 -15.94
CA ALA A 154 16.75 24.53 -16.80
C ALA A 154 15.22 24.62 -16.61
N GLY A 155 14.54 23.46 -16.52
CA GLY A 155 13.10 23.41 -16.25
C GLY A 155 12.72 23.98 -14.88
N ALA A 156 13.46 23.61 -13.82
CA ALA A 156 13.24 24.12 -12.47
C ALA A 156 13.46 25.64 -12.37
N THR A 157 14.47 26.18 -13.05
CA THR A 157 14.66 27.65 -13.12
C THR A 157 13.49 28.35 -13.80
N GLU A 158 12.95 27.79 -14.90
CA GLU A 158 11.76 28.35 -15.56
C GLU A 158 10.53 28.26 -14.66
N LEU A 159 10.35 27.13 -13.97
CA LEU A 159 9.23 26.92 -13.05
C LEU A 159 9.27 27.91 -11.88
N GLU A 160 10.45 28.16 -11.29
CA GLU A 160 10.65 29.15 -10.23
C GLU A 160 10.21 30.56 -10.69
N GLN A 161 10.57 30.96 -11.91
CA GLN A 161 10.16 32.24 -12.48
C GLN A 161 8.65 32.31 -12.64
N ARG A 162 8.02 31.26 -13.18
CA ARG A 162 6.55 31.18 -13.32
C ARG A 162 5.83 31.26 -11.98
N LEU A 163 6.33 30.57 -10.95
CA LEU A 163 5.77 30.64 -9.60
C LEU A 163 5.91 32.05 -9.02
N SER A 164 7.04 32.71 -9.24
CA SER A 164 7.28 34.09 -8.80
C SER A 164 6.34 35.09 -9.50
N ASP A 165 6.11 34.89 -10.80
CA ASP A 165 5.21 35.72 -11.60
C ASP A 165 3.75 35.53 -11.19
N LEU A 166 3.33 34.29 -10.89
CA LEU A 166 2.02 33.99 -10.33
C LEU A 166 1.79 34.73 -9.01
N LEU A 167 2.76 34.70 -8.09
CA LEU A 167 2.67 35.39 -6.82
C LEU A 167 2.63 36.91 -7.00
N ARG A 168 3.43 37.47 -7.93
CA ARG A 168 3.44 38.90 -8.25
C ARG A 168 2.11 39.35 -8.87
N GLY A 169 1.51 38.53 -9.72
CA GLY A 169 0.21 38.79 -10.35
C GLY A 169 -0.99 38.62 -9.40
N GLY A 170 -0.78 37.97 -8.26
CA GLY A 170 -1.80 37.70 -7.26
C GLY A 170 -2.64 36.45 -7.58
N LEU A 171 -2.86 35.63 -6.56
CA LEU A 171 -3.50 34.31 -6.70
C LEU A 171 -4.94 34.37 -7.21
N ALA A 172 -5.66 35.47 -7.00
CA ALA A 172 -7.04 35.64 -7.48
C ALA A 172 -7.17 35.51 -9.01
N THR A 173 -6.11 35.82 -9.75
CA THR A 173 -6.09 35.70 -11.23
C THR A 173 -5.92 34.26 -11.71
N ALA A 174 -5.49 33.34 -10.83
CA ALA A 174 -5.24 31.93 -11.18
C ALA A 174 -6.52 31.18 -11.59
N GLU A 175 -7.68 31.58 -11.06
CA GLU A 175 -8.98 31.02 -11.45
C GLU A 175 -9.34 31.37 -12.90
N GLN A 176 -8.91 32.55 -13.37
CA GLN A 176 -9.18 33.04 -14.72
C GLN A 176 -8.21 32.49 -15.78
N ALA A 177 -6.98 32.14 -15.37
CA ALA A 177 -5.93 31.63 -16.25
C ALA A 177 -6.26 30.28 -16.92
N GLY A 178 -7.22 29.53 -16.36
CA GLY A 178 -7.70 28.26 -16.91
C GLY A 178 -6.68 27.11 -16.82
N TYR A 179 -7.14 25.89 -17.11
CA TYR A 179 -6.34 24.67 -16.98
C TYR A 179 -5.19 24.58 -18.02
N GLY A 180 -5.33 25.28 -19.16
CA GLY A 180 -4.37 25.20 -20.27
C GLY A 180 -2.96 25.71 -19.92
N LEU A 181 -2.86 26.79 -19.15
CA LEU A 181 -1.56 27.35 -18.73
C LEU A 181 -0.79 26.38 -17.81
N TRP A 182 -1.51 25.69 -16.92
CA TRP A 182 -0.95 24.69 -16.04
C TRP A 182 -0.47 23.45 -16.79
N GLU A 183 -1.24 22.97 -17.77
CA GLU A 183 -0.81 21.86 -18.62
C GLU A 183 0.38 22.22 -19.52
N GLU A 184 0.44 23.44 -20.05
CA GLU A 184 1.62 23.89 -20.80
C GLU A 184 2.87 23.87 -19.91
N THR A 185 2.75 24.39 -18.69
CA THR A 185 3.85 24.39 -17.70
C THR A 185 4.24 22.95 -17.33
N ALA A 186 3.27 22.06 -17.12
CA ALA A 186 3.53 20.66 -16.81
C ALA A 186 4.17 19.91 -17.99
N ALA A 187 3.79 20.21 -19.23
CA ALA A 187 4.40 19.65 -20.43
C ALA A 187 5.89 20.04 -20.53
N ARG A 188 6.22 21.31 -20.25
CA ARG A 188 7.63 21.76 -20.19
C ARG A 188 8.43 21.02 -19.14
N MET A 189 7.85 20.68 -17.99
CA MET A 189 8.53 19.86 -16.97
C MET A 189 8.77 18.42 -17.44
N VAL A 190 7.86 17.85 -18.25
CA VAL A 190 8.08 16.54 -18.89
C VAL A 190 9.24 16.63 -19.89
N ASP A 191 9.28 17.67 -20.72
CA ASP A 191 10.37 17.91 -21.68
C ASP A 191 11.72 18.12 -20.99
N ALA A 192 11.70 18.80 -19.84
CA ALA A 192 12.84 18.96 -18.93
C ALA A 192 13.26 17.66 -18.22
N GLN A 193 12.54 16.55 -18.42
CA GLN A 193 12.76 15.24 -17.79
C GLN A 193 12.53 15.23 -16.27
N ALA A 194 11.65 16.12 -15.79
CA ALA A 194 11.22 16.28 -14.40
C ALA A 194 9.73 15.90 -14.21
N PRO A 195 9.34 14.63 -14.43
CA PRO A 195 7.93 14.23 -14.38
C PRO A 195 7.29 14.41 -13.00
N GLY A 196 8.08 14.43 -11.93
CA GLY A 196 7.58 14.74 -10.59
C GLY A 196 7.14 16.20 -10.43
N LEU A 197 7.93 17.15 -10.94
CA LEU A 197 7.54 18.57 -11.01
C LEU A 197 6.30 18.74 -11.90
N ALA A 198 6.24 18.02 -13.03
CA ALA A 198 5.07 18.05 -13.91
C ALA A 198 3.79 17.59 -13.19
N GLY A 199 3.86 16.56 -12.35
CA GLY A 199 2.73 16.10 -11.53
C GLY A 199 2.25 17.19 -10.58
N ARG A 200 3.18 17.80 -9.84
CA ARG A 200 2.89 18.88 -8.89
C ARG A 200 2.27 20.11 -9.54
N VAL A 201 2.74 20.51 -10.73
CA VAL A 201 2.14 21.60 -11.49
C VAL A 201 0.69 21.31 -11.88
N ARG A 202 0.36 20.07 -12.27
CA ARG A 202 -1.03 19.68 -12.57
C ARG A 202 -1.91 19.71 -11.32
N GLU A 203 -1.37 19.28 -10.18
CA GLU A 203 -2.06 19.37 -8.90
C GLU A 203 -2.36 20.83 -8.54
N LEU A 204 -1.43 21.77 -8.76
CA LEU A 204 -1.71 23.21 -8.61
C LEU A 204 -2.87 23.67 -9.49
N GLY A 205 -2.89 23.24 -10.76
CA GLY A 205 -3.96 23.59 -11.71
C GLY A 205 -5.35 23.09 -11.32
N ALA A 206 -5.45 22.11 -10.42
CA ALA A 206 -6.73 21.60 -9.92
C ALA A 206 -7.27 22.36 -8.69
N ILE A 207 -6.48 23.26 -8.08
CA ILE A 207 -6.86 23.98 -6.86
C ILE A 207 -7.77 25.19 -7.13
N PRO A 208 -7.53 26.06 -8.13
CA PRO A 208 -8.41 27.19 -8.40
C PRO A 208 -9.87 26.76 -8.59
N GLY A 209 -10.80 27.45 -7.94
CA GLY A 209 -12.23 27.12 -8.01
C GLY A 209 -12.66 25.88 -7.20
N SER A 210 -11.76 25.26 -6.41
CA SER A 210 -12.07 24.09 -5.56
C SER A 210 -12.91 24.39 -4.30
N GLY A 211 -13.62 25.52 -4.27
CA GLY A 211 -14.44 25.97 -3.14
C GLY A 211 -13.69 26.87 -2.13
N PRO A 212 -14.31 27.16 -0.97
CA PRO A 212 -13.77 28.12 -0.01
C PRO A 212 -12.33 27.81 0.41
N GLY A 213 -11.51 28.86 0.56
CA GLY A 213 -10.12 28.74 1.00
C GLY A 213 -9.12 28.24 -0.07
N TRP A 214 -9.55 28.09 -1.33
CA TRP A 214 -8.64 27.67 -2.41
C TRP A 214 -7.40 28.56 -2.59
N PRO A 215 -7.42 29.90 -2.40
CA PRO A 215 -6.21 30.71 -2.58
C PRO A 215 -5.13 30.37 -1.55
N VAL A 216 -5.53 30.05 -0.31
CA VAL A 216 -4.59 29.63 0.74
C VAL A 216 -3.98 28.28 0.38
N ARG A 217 -4.81 27.30 -0.02
CA ARG A 217 -4.31 25.99 -0.48
C ARG A 217 -3.37 26.12 -1.67
N LEU A 218 -3.70 26.98 -2.64
CA LEU A 218 -2.83 27.21 -3.79
C LEU A 218 -1.47 27.78 -3.35
N LEU A 219 -1.47 28.74 -2.42
CA LEU A 219 -0.23 29.31 -1.87
C LEU A 219 0.63 28.25 -1.17
N GLU A 220 0.03 27.42 -0.33
CA GLU A 220 0.70 26.33 0.39
C GLU A 220 1.36 25.35 -0.59
N GLU A 221 0.62 24.91 -1.60
CA GLU A 221 1.10 23.95 -2.59
C GLU A 221 2.17 24.58 -3.52
N CYS A 222 2.03 25.88 -3.86
CA CYS A 222 3.07 26.65 -4.56
C CYS A 222 4.34 26.77 -3.72
N ALA A 223 4.23 27.01 -2.41
CA ALA A 223 5.38 27.10 -1.52
C ALA A 223 6.11 25.75 -1.41
N LEU A 224 5.37 24.64 -1.33
CA LEU A 224 5.94 23.29 -1.37
C LEU A 224 6.61 22.99 -2.71
N LEU A 225 6.03 23.40 -3.84
CA LEU A 225 6.65 23.22 -5.15
C LEU A 225 7.93 24.06 -5.29
N HIS A 226 7.89 25.33 -4.88
CA HIS A 226 9.05 26.20 -4.86
C HIS A 226 10.17 25.63 -3.98
N LEU A 227 9.84 25.09 -2.81
CA LEU A 227 10.82 24.42 -1.94
C LEU A 227 11.49 23.24 -2.66
N LEU A 228 10.73 22.48 -3.47
CA LEU A 228 11.27 21.35 -4.25
C LEU A 228 12.21 21.82 -5.35
N ASP A 229 11.85 22.90 -6.05
CA ASP A 229 12.71 23.54 -7.05
C ASP A 229 14.01 24.02 -6.40
N GLN A 230 13.94 24.74 -5.28
CA GLN A 230 15.13 25.18 -4.53
C GLN A 230 15.98 24.00 -4.06
N GLY A 231 15.35 22.93 -3.57
CA GLY A 231 16.03 21.70 -3.21
C GLY A 231 16.80 21.09 -4.38
N TRP A 232 16.24 21.13 -5.60
CA TRP A 232 16.90 20.63 -6.80
C TRP A 232 18.05 21.54 -7.26
N LEU A 233 17.83 22.86 -7.29
CA LEU A 233 18.81 23.86 -7.71
C LEU A 233 20.02 23.91 -6.77
N HIS A 234 19.82 23.61 -5.49
CA HIS A 234 20.87 23.61 -4.46
C HIS A 234 21.24 22.21 -3.96
N ARG A 235 20.89 21.16 -4.71
CA ARG A 235 21.04 19.74 -4.31
C ARG A 235 22.46 19.36 -3.85
N ASP A 236 23.49 19.99 -4.41
CA ASP A 236 24.90 19.68 -4.12
C ASP A 236 25.33 20.18 -2.74
N ARG A 237 24.51 21.02 -2.08
CA ARG A 237 24.70 21.52 -0.71
C ARG A 237 23.87 20.77 0.33
N LEU A 238 23.00 19.86 -0.11
CA LEU A 238 22.08 19.14 0.78
C LEU A 238 22.75 17.91 1.41
N PRO A 239 22.38 17.53 2.64
CA PRO A 239 22.71 16.21 3.17
C PRO A 239 22.28 15.10 2.21
N ALA A 240 23.08 14.02 2.13
CA ALA A 240 22.88 12.95 1.14
C ALA A 240 21.45 12.37 1.14
N GLY A 241 20.86 12.17 2.33
CA GLY A 241 19.49 11.68 2.48
C GLY A 241 18.43 12.63 1.91
N LEU A 242 18.56 13.93 2.17
CA LEU A 242 17.63 14.94 1.63
C LEU A 242 17.83 15.13 0.12
N ALA A 243 19.08 15.09 -0.36
CA ALA A 243 19.37 15.11 -1.80
C ALA A 243 18.74 13.92 -2.54
N ALA A 244 18.75 12.72 -1.94
CA ALA A 244 18.04 11.55 -2.48
C ALA A 244 16.51 11.75 -2.49
N THR A 245 15.95 12.32 -1.41
CA THR A 245 14.52 12.68 -1.33
C THR A 245 14.11 13.66 -2.44
N VAL A 246 14.90 14.71 -2.69
CA VAL A 246 14.68 15.68 -3.78
C VAL A 246 14.73 14.99 -5.14
N ARG A 247 15.76 14.18 -5.41
CA ARG A 247 15.89 13.42 -6.68
C ARG A 247 14.67 12.55 -6.94
N SER A 248 14.22 11.82 -5.92
CA SER A 248 13.01 10.98 -6.02
C SER A 248 11.77 11.83 -6.35
N ARG A 249 11.58 12.96 -5.68
CA ARG A 249 10.42 13.85 -5.87
C ARG A 249 10.37 14.55 -7.21
N VAL A 250 11.51 14.90 -7.81
CA VAL A 250 11.52 15.45 -9.18
C VAL A 250 11.27 14.37 -10.25
N GLY A 251 11.29 13.09 -9.88
CA GLY A 251 11.02 11.96 -10.76
C GLY A 251 12.26 11.24 -11.29
N LEU A 252 13.37 11.29 -10.56
CA LEU A 252 14.52 10.41 -10.78
C LEU A 252 14.33 9.12 -9.97
N PRO A 253 14.12 7.96 -10.63
CA PRO A 253 14.04 6.70 -9.92
C PRO A 253 15.40 6.34 -9.34
N ALA A 254 15.41 5.78 -8.13
CA ALA A 254 16.57 5.15 -7.53
C ALA A 254 16.21 3.70 -7.18
N PRO A 255 17.13 2.74 -7.38
CA PRO A 255 16.91 1.37 -6.93
C PRO A 255 16.83 1.32 -5.40
N ALA A 256 16.20 0.27 -4.87
CA ALA A 256 16.32 -0.06 -3.46
C ALA A 256 17.64 -0.81 -3.24
N ASP A 257 18.68 -0.07 -2.87
CA ASP A 257 20.06 -0.56 -2.69
C ASP A 257 20.46 -0.69 -1.21
N GLY A 258 19.53 -0.41 -0.29
CA GLY A 258 19.74 -0.65 1.13
C GLY A 258 19.97 -2.14 1.44
N PRO A 259 20.78 -2.44 2.48
CA PRO A 259 21.06 -3.83 2.86
C PRO A 259 19.74 -4.55 3.16
N PRO A 260 19.53 -5.76 2.60
CA PRO A 260 18.30 -6.51 2.83
C PRO A 260 18.17 -6.85 4.31
N VAL A 261 16.99 -6.58 4.87
CA VAL A 261 16.63 -6.94 6.23
C VAL A 261 15.64 -8.08 6.17
N ARG A 262 16.08 -9.28 6.58
CA ARG A 262 15.21 -10.42 6.82
C ARG A 262 14.51 -10.23 8.17
N ASP A 263 13.19 -10.34 8.16
CA ASP A 263 12.35 -10.24 9.35
C ASP A 263 11.04 -11.01 9.11
N ARG A 264 10.24 -11.14 10.15
CA ARG A 264 8.84 -11.54 10.09
C ARG A 264 7.97 -10.29 10.07
N TRP A 265 7.57 -9.91 8.87
CA TRP A 265 6.83 -8.68 8.61
C TRP A 265 5.33 -8.91 8.78
N LEU A 266 4.75 -8.40 9.86
CA LEU A 266 3.31 -8.35 10.08
C LEU A 266 2.68 -7.32 9.14
N VAL A 267 1.66 -7.73 8.39
CA VAL A 267 0.87 -6.83 7.55
C VAL A 267 -0.10 -6.03 8.42
N LEU A 268 0.13 -4.73 8.50
CA LEU A 268 -0.67 -3.80 9.29
C LEU A 268 -1.82 -3.19 8.51
N ALA A 269 -1.67 -2.94 7.21
CA ALA A 269 -2.73 -2.36 6.39
C ALA A 269 -2.51 -2.67 4.91
N GLN A 270 -3.59 -2.80 4.15
CA GLN A 270 -3.56 -2.87 2.69
C GLN A 270 -4.74 -2.09 2.11
N TYR A 271 -4.45 -1.08 1.28
CA TYR A 271 -5.49 -0.31 0.61
C TYR A 271 -5.00 0.22 -0.74
N ASP A 272 -5.96 0.47 -1.63
CA ASP A 272 -5.71 0.90 -3.00
C ASP A 272 -6.11 2.37 -3.15
N THR A 273 -5.23 3.16 -3.77
CA THR A 273 -5.55 4.49 -4.30
C THR A 273 -5.55 4.41 -5.82
N ALA A 274 -6.46 5.10 -6.48
CA ALA A 274 -6.56 5.10 -7.93
C ALA A 274 -6.55 6.52 -8.49
N ASP A 275 -5.78 6.72 -9.55
CA ASP A 275 -5.86 7.89 -10.41
C ASP A 275 -6.33 7.48 -11.82
N ALA A 276 -6.38 8.44 -12.76
CA ALA A 276 -6.86 8.20 -14.13
C ALA A 276 -6.03 7.16 -14.92
N LYS A 277 -4.78 6.92 -14.53
CA LYS A 277 -3.82 6.08 -15.28
C LYS A 277 -3.41 4.83 -14.51
N LEU A 278 -3.42 4.86 -13.19
CA LEU A 278 -2.82 3.85 -12.34
C LEU A 278 -3.63 3.58 -11.07
N THR A 279 -3.67 2.33 -10.65
CA THR A 279 -4.08 1.93 -9.30
C THR A 279 -2.82 1.57 -8.51
N THR A 280 -2.62 2.20 -7.37
CA THR A 280 -1.51 1.98 -6.45
C THR A 280 -2.02 1.32 -5.18
N ARG A 281 -1.49 0.14 -4.88
CA ARG A 281 -1.70 -0.54 -3.60
C ARG A 281 -0.59 -0.17 -2.63
N ARG A 282 -1.00 0.27 -1.44
CA ARG A 282 -0.13 0.56 -0.30
C ARG A 282 -0.26 -0.56 0.71
N ILE A 283 0.86 -1.15 1.10
CA ILE A 283 0.91 -2.21 2.12
C ILE A 283 1.87 -1.80 3.22
N TRP A 284 1.34 -1.57 4.42
CA TRP A 284 2.14 -1.27 5.60
C TRP A 284 2.52 -2.56 6.31
N LEU A 285 3.81 -2.69 6.64
CA LEU A 285 4.40 -3.84 7.30
C LEU A 285 5.12 -3.41 8.58
N HIS A 286 5.14 -4.27 9.59
CA HIS A 286 5.93 -4.10 10.80
C HIS A 286 6.79 -5.34 11.06
N GLY A 287 8.10 -5.15 11.18
CA GLY A 287 9.05 -6.20 11.48
C GLY A 287 8.97 -6.60 12.95
N ALA A 288 8.63 -7.85 13.23
CA ALA A 288 8.49 -8.37 14.58
C ALA A 288 9.82 -8.33 15.36
N ASP A 289 10.94 -8.59 14.68
CA ASP A 289 12.25 -8.68 15.29
C ASP A 289 13.00 -7.34 15.22
N SER A 290 12.90 -6.61 14.10
CA SER A 290 13.59 -5.33 13.89
C SER A 290 12.85 -4.12 14.45
N GLY A 291 11.55 -4.24 14.74
CA GLY A 291 10.68 -3.14 15.15
C GLY A 291 10.47 -2.08 14.05
N ARG A 292 10.89 -2.35 12.81
CA ARG A 292 10.82 -1.38 11.71
C ARG A 292 9.44 -1.38 11.06
N THR A 293 8.99 -0.21 10.65
CA THR A 293 7.78 -0.07 9.82
C THR A 293 8.18 0.24 8.38
N ALA A 294 7.66 -0.55 7.44
CA ALA A 294 7.97 -0.47 6.02
C ALA A 294 6.69 -0.34 5.17
N LEU A 295 6.82 0.32 4.02
CA LEU A 295 5.77 0.52 3.03
C LEU A 295 6.17 -0.16 1.73
N LEU A 296 5.36 -1.12 1.29
CA LEU A 296 5.43 -1.67 -0.06
C LEU A 296 4.42 -0.96 -0.96
N LEU A 297 4.83 -0.69 -2.19
CA LEU A 297 3.96 -0.17 -3.24
C LEU A 297 3.86 -1.19 -4.36
N SER A 298 2.64 -1.52 -4.76
CA SER A 298 2.35 -2.34 -5.93
C SER A 298 1.47 -1.55 -6.89
N TYR A 299 1.68 -1.71 -8.19
CA TYR A 299 1.03 -0.89 -9.20
C TYR A 299 0.25 -1.77 -10.18
N GLY A 300 -0.94 -1.31 -10.56
CA GLY A 300 -1.81 -1.90 -11.57
C GLY A 300 -2.26 -0.84 -12.56
N ALA A 301 -2.46 -1.22 -13.83
CA ALA A 301 -3.02 -0.30 -14.83
C ALA A 301 -4.41 0.21 -14.41
N ALA A 302 -4.85 1.34 -14.96
CA ALA A 302 -6.16 1.93 -14.65
C ALA A 302 -7.30 0.89 -14.61
N GLY A 303 -7.99 0.82 -13.46
CA GLY A 303 -9.10 -0.11 -13.23
C GLY A 303 -8.70 -1.58 -13.01
N ARG A 304 -7.40 -1.89 -12.89
CA ARG A 304 -6.89 -3.22 -12.53
C ARG A 304 -6.22 -3.20 -11.18
N ALA A 305 -6.63 -4.13 -10.31
CA ALA A 305 -5.98 -4.34 -9.02
C ALA A 305 -4.50 -4.71 -9.19
N PRO A 306 -3.60 -4.15 -8.36
CA PRO A 306 -2.20 -4.56 -8.32
C PRO A 306 -2.04 -6.03 -7.93
N GLU A 307 -0.98 -6.67 -8.45
CA GLU A 307 -0.76 -8.11 -8.30
C GLU A 307 -0.43 -8.54 -6.86
N LEU A 308 0.35 -7.73 -6.14
CA LEU A 308 0.75 -8.08 -4.79
C LEU A 308 -0.44 -7.94 -3.84
N ALA A 309 -0.83 -9.03 -3.20
CA ALA A 309 -1.88 -9.05 -2.18
C ALA A 309 -1.32 -9.72 -0.92
N LEU A 310 -1.24 -8.94 0.16
CA LEU A 310 -0.82 -9.37 1.49
C LEU A 310 -1.96 -8.99 2.45
N PRO A 311 -2.83 -9.92 2.84
CA PRO A 311 -3.92 -9.65 3.78
C PRO A 311 -3.43 -9.18 5.15
N VAL A 312 -4.19 -8.27 5.77
CA VAL A 312 -3.92 -7.73 7.12
C VAL A 312 -3.94 -8.84 8.18
N GLY A 313 -3.02 -8.79 9.14
CA GLY A 313 -2.90 -9.75 10.23
C GLY A 313 -2.10 -11.02 9.89
N LEU A 314 -1.71 -11.20 8.61
CA LEU A 314 -0.72 -12.22 8.24
C LEU A 314 0.70 -11.64 8.39
N ALA A 315 1.66 -12.49 8.70
CA ALA A 315 3.08 -12.17 8.67
C ALA A 315 3.78 -12.96 7.58
N LEU A 316 4.65 -12.28 6.83
CA LEU A 316 5.53 -12.90 5.84
C LEU A 316 6.97 -12.90 6.36
N GLU A 317 7.65 -14.04 6.24
CA GLU A 317 9.09 -14.10 6.47
C GLU A 317 9.81 -13.76 5.16
N ALA A 318 10.41 -12.57 5.11
CA ALA A 318 10.98 -12.03 3.88
C ALA A 318 12.09 -11.01 4.12
N GLU A 319 12.88 -10.80 3.08
CA GLU A 319 13.83 -9.70 3.00
C GLU A 319 13.18 -8.44 2.43
N LEU A 320 13.40 -7.31 3.10
CA LEU A 320 13.06 -5.99 2.58
C LEU A 320 14.31 -5.14 2.42
N SER A 321 14.47 -4.50 1.25
CA SER A 321 15.52 -3.51 1.00
C SER A 321 14.90 -2.11 0.91
N ALA A 322 15.47 -1.17 1.66
CA ALA A 322 14.98 0.20 1.70
C ALA A 322 15.36 0.99 0.44
N TYR A 323 14.49 1.92 0.03
CA TYR A 323 14.84 2.94 -0.95
C TYR A 323 15.66 4.06 -0.29
N PRO A 324 16.55 4.73 -1.04
CA PRO A 324 17.29 5.87 -0.52
C PRO A 324 16.36 7.06 -0.26
N GLY A 325 16.73 7.85 0.75
CA GLY A 325 16.01 9.05 1.19
C GLY A 325 15.80 9.04 2.69
N ALA A 326 16.09 10.16 3.34
CA ALA A 326 15.91 10.30 4.78
C ALA A 326 14.42 10.17 5.15
N GLY A 327 14.12 9.48 6.26
CA GLY A 327 12.76 9.31 6.77
C GLY A 327 11.80 8.47 5.90
N ARG A 328 12.27 7.86 4.80
CA ARG A 328 11.40 7.08 3.91
C ARG A 328 11.21 5.65 4.43
N HIS A 329 9.95 5.26 4.60
CA HIS A 329 9.56 3.89 4.93
C HIS A 329 9.48 2.96 3.72
N ARG A 330 9.67 3.48 2.51
CA ARG A 330 9.48 2.72 1.28
C ARG A 330 10.54 1.61 1.17
N ALA A 331 10.10 0.39 0.91
CA ALA A 331 10.96 -0.76 0.66
C ALA A 331 10.53 -1.52 -0.59
N THR A 332 11.44 -2.35 -1.11
CA THR A 332 11.10 -3.40 -2.08
C THR A 332 11.11 -4.75 -1.37
N LEU A 333 10.23 -5.64 -1.82
CA LEU A 333 10.14 -7.01 -1.35
C LEU A 333 11.16 -7.86 -2.11
N GLY A 334 12.08 -8.46 -1.37
CA GLY A 334 13.07 -9.43 -1.86
C GLY A 334 12.57 -10.86 -1.71
N ASP A 335 13.50 -11.75 -1.34
CA ASP A 335 13.21 -13.17 -1.17
C ASP A 335 12.26 -13.42 -0.01
N ARG A 336 11.44 -14.46 -0.17
CA ARG A 336 10.43 -14.90 0.79
C ARG A 336 10.72 -16.33 1.17
N PHE A 337 10.76 -16.59 2.46
CA PHE A 337 11.28 -17.83 3.02
C PHE A 337 10.18 -18.79 3.49
N ALA A 338 8.98 -18.26 3.73
CA ALA A 338 7.84 -19.04 4.20
C ALA A 338 6.51 -18.49 3.66
N ALA A 339 5.47 -19.32 3.72
CA ALA A 339 4.09 -18.91 3.46
C ALA A 339 3.63 -17.86 4.49
N PRO A 340 2.76 -16.91 4.12
CA PRO A 340 2.19 -15.98 5.09
C PRO A 340 1.34 -16.70 6.14
N VAL A 341 1.62 -16.47 7.41
CA VAL A 341 0.91 -17.09 8.55
C VAL A 341 0.32 -16.03 9.47
N PRO A 342 -0.85 -16.26 10.10
CA PRO A 342 -1.38 -15.36 11.12
C PRO A 342 -0.36 -15.11 12.25
N LEU A 343 -0.22 -13.85 12.65
CA LEU A 343 0.70 -13.47 13.71
C LEU A 343 0.04 -12.53 14.72
N SER A 344 -0.07 -12.99 15.97
CA SER A 344 -0.70 -12.26 17.07
C SER A 344 0.26 -11.29 17.76
N ILE A 345 0.98 -10.47 16.99
CA ILE A 345 1.81 -9.38 17.51
C ILE A 345 1.08 -8.05 17.31
N ARG A 346 1.22 -7.14 18.26
CA ARG A 346 0.79 -5.74 18.14
C ARG A 346 2.03 -4.86 18.11
N PRO A 347 2.19 -3.98 17.10
CA PRO A 347 3.26 -3.00 17.14
C PRO A 347 3.15 -2.15 18.41
N PRO A 348 4.27 -1.78 19.06
CA PRO A 348 4.23 -0.91 20.22
C PRO A 348 3.62 0.44 19.85
N GLY A 349 2.63 0.88 20.61
CA GLY A 349 1.96 2.15 20.39
C GLY A 349 2.58 3.31 21.16
N VAL A 350 2.15 4.52 20.84
CA VAL A 350 2.55 5.77 21.50
C VAL A 350 1.36 6.66 21.80
N PRO A 351 1.49 7.61 22.75
CA PRO A 351 0.48 8.65 22.97
C PRO A 351 0.30 9.57 21.74
N THR A 352 -0.85 10.24 21.69
CA THR A 352 -1.22 11.17 20.61
C THR A 352 -0.23 12.32 20.45
N ALA A 353 0.26 12.91 21.54
CA ALA A 353 1.27 13.97 21.50
C ALA A 353 2.59 13.51 20.85
N GLN A 354 3.02 12.27 21.13
CA GLN A 354 4.23 11.72 20.54
C GLN A 354 4.06 11.42 19.03
N ALA A 355 2.85 11.09 18.59
CA ALA A 355 2.56 10.94 17.16
C ALA A 355 2.77 12.25 16.38
N VAL A 356 2.32 13.38 16.93
CA VAL A 356 2.55 14.72 16.33
C VAL A 356 4.03 15.07 16.34
N ALA A 357 4.74 14.79 17.45
CA ALA A 357 6.18 15.01 17.54
C ALA A 357 6.94 14.21 16.47
N ARG A 358 6.61 12.93 16.28
CA ARG A 358 7.19 12.08 15.21
C ARG A 358 6.95 12.65 13.82
N TYR A 359 5.75 13.18 13.56
CA TYR A 359 5.48 13.83 12.28
C TYR A 359 6.35 15.08 12.10
N GLY A 360 6.42 15.96 13.11
CA GLY A 360 7.24 17.15 13.08
C GLY A 360 8.75 16.88 12.94
N GLU A 361 9.26 15.81 13.54
CA GLU A 361 10.62 15.34 13.37
C GLU A 361 10.88 14.85 11.94
N ALA A 362 9.97 14.03 11.40
CA ALA A 362 10.10 13.51 10.04
C ALA A 362 10.09 14.62 8.96
N LEU A 363 9.38 15.73 9.20
CA LEU A 363 9.40 16.90 8.31
C LEU A 363 10.78 17.56 8.19
N ARG A 364 11.70 17.35 9.15
CA ARG A 364 13.08 17.85 9.05
C ARG A 364 13.89 17.10 8.00
N ASP A 365 13.60 15.80 7.85
CA ASP A 365 14.25 14.91 6.88
C ASP A 365 13.56 14.94 5.52
N ASP A 366 12.24 15.13 5.52
CA ASP A 366 11.41 15.21 4.34
C ASP A 366 10.29 16.27 4.51
N PRO A 367 10.54 17.53 4.07
CA PRO A 367 9.59 18.63 4.20
C PRO A 367 8.26 18.48 3.46
N TRP A 368 8.15 17.56 2.49
CA TRP A 368 6.92 17.35 1.74
C TRP A 368 6.24 16.03 2.11
N LEU A 369 6.56 15.49 3.29
CA LEU A 369 5.92 14.31 3.81
C LEU A 369 4.50 14.64 4.27
N GLU A 370 3.51 13.96 3.68
CA GLU A 370 2.10 14.20 4.05
C GLU A 370 1.74 13.58 5.40
N SER A 371 2.36 12.44 5.73
CA SER A 371 2.09 11.67 6.94
C SER A 371 3.21 10.69 7.28
N VAL A 372 3.26 10.26 8.55
CA VAL A 372 4.12 9.19 9.06
C VAL A 372 3.28 8.02 9.60
N PRO A 373 3.75 6.77 9.49
CA PRO A 373 3.09 5.63 10.10
C PRO A 373 3.24 5.69 11.63
N VAL A 374 2.13 5.59 12.35
CA VAL A 374 2.12 5.60 13.81
C VAL A 374 1.12 4.57 14.34
N THR A 375 1.52 3.83 15.36
CA THR A 375 0.60 3.09 16.22
C THR A 375 0.30 3.93 17.44
N LEU A 376 -0.95 4.30 17.62
CA LEU A 376 -1.43 4.95 18.84
C LEU A 376 -1.81 3.87 19.85
N ASP A 377 -1.39 4.03 21.10
CA ASP A 377 -1.83 3.14 22.18
C ASP A 377 -2.95 3.77 22.99
N ARG A 378 -3.87 2.93 23.47
CA ARG A 378 -4.95 3.30 24.42
C ARG A 378 -5.68 4.60 24.04
N VAL A 379 -6.17 4.70 22.80
CA VAL A 379 -6.99 5.83 22.35
C VAL A 379 -8.47 5.47 22.27
N VAL A 380 -9.35 6.45 22.48
CA VAL A 380 -10.80 6.30 22.37
C VAL A 380 -11.30 7.19 21.22
N PRO A 381 -12.02 6.64 20.21
CA PRO A 381 -12.70 7.45 19.21
C PRO A 381 -13.86 8.21 19.87
N VAL A 382 -13.80 9.54 19.84
CA VAL A 382 -14.82 10.41 20.43
C VAL A 382 -15.30 11.44 19.41
N PRO A 383 -16.58 11.84 19.44
CA PRO A 383 -17.09 12.92 18.61
C PRO A 383 -16.47 14.27 19.04
N ASP A 384 -16.27 15.16 18.08
CA ASP A 384 -15.79 16.54 18.28
C ASP A 384 -16.60 17.48 17.38
N GLY A 385 -17.71 18.02 17.91
CA GLY A 385 -18.70 18.73 17.10
C GLY A 385 -19.23 17.88 15.95
N ASP A 386 -19.08 18.37 14.72
CA ASP A 386 -19.43 17.64 13.48
C ASP A 386 -18.26 16.74 12.97
N SER A 387 -17.25 16.51 13.81
CA SER A 387 -16.05 15.74 13.49
C SER A 387 -15.82 14.60 14.48
N TRP A 388 -14.70 13.91 14.31
CA TRP A 388 -14.24 12.82 15.16
C TRP A 388 -12.76 12.97 15.45
N GLN A 389 -12.34 12.53 16.63
CA GLN A 389 -10.96 12.52 17.07
C GLN A 389 -10.62 11.24 17.84
N LEU A 390 -9.32 10.94 17.95
CA LEU A 390 -8.78 9.90 18.81
C LEU A 390 -8.22 10.56 20.06
N ALA A 391 -8.95 10.45 21.17
CA ALA A 391 -8.51 10.97 22.47
C ALA A 391 -7.64 9.95 23.19
N ASP A 392 -6.55 10.41 23.81
CA ASP A 392 -5.79 9.60 24.74
C ASP A 392 -6.67 9.20 25.93
N ALA A 393 -6.68 7.93 26.32
CA ALA A 393 -7.48 7.46 27.46
C ALA A 393 -6.95 7.97 28.80
N GLU A 394 -5.65 8.28 28.89
CA GLU A 394 -4.97 8.69 30.12
C GLU A 394 -4.47 10.15 30.06
N GLY A 395 -4.51 10.77 28.88
CA GLY A 395 -4.06 12.13 28.65
C GLY A 395 -5.18 13.12 28.31
N GLU A 396 -4.82 14.40 28.24
CA GLU A 396 -5.73 15.49 27.85
C GLU A 396 -5.65 15.83 26.35
N SER A 397 -5.01 14.99 25.55
CA SER A 397 -4.71 15.28 24.14
C SER A 397 -5.43 14.34 23.18
N ALA A 398 -5.90 14.89 22.06
CA ALA A 398 -6.60 14.16 21.02
C ALA A 398 -6.07 14.52 19.63
N LEU A 399 -6.17 13.58 18.68
CA LEU A 399 -5.85 13.82 17.27
C LEU A 399 -7.12 13.85 16.44
N PRO A 400 -7.36 14.91 15.66
CA PRO A 400 -8.50 14.94 14.75
C PRO A 400 -8.34 13.84 13.68
N LEU A 401 -9.44 13.17 13.35
CA LEU A 401 -9.43 12.23 12.24
C LEU A 401 -9.37 12.97 10.91
N ALA A 402 -8.58 12.44 9.98
CA ALA A 402 -8.47 13.00 8.65
C ALA A 402 -9.83 12.99 7.93
N PRO A 403 -10.15 14.02 7.11
CA PRO A 403 -11.45 14.12 6.44
C PRO A 403 -11.87 12.85 5.68
N ALA A 404 -10.93 12.21 4.97
CA ALA A 404 -11.19 10.99 4.21
C ALA A 404 -11.60 9.80 5.09
N ALA A 405 -11.05 9.70 6.31
CA ALA A 405 -11.37 8.63 7.25
C ALA A 405 -12.81 8.74 7.78
N ARG A 406 -13.36 9.96 7.85
CA ARG A 406 -14.73 10.23 8.34
C ARG A 406 -15.81 9.78 7.36
N SER A 407 -15.50 9.75 6.07
CA SER A 407 -16.45 9.38 5.01
C SER A 407 -16.56 7.88 4.79
N GLY A 408 -15.65 7.08 5.37
CA GLY A 408 -15.56 5.65 5.16
C GLY A 408 -16.28 4.80 6.22
N PRO A 409 -16.58 3.53 5.93
CA PRO A 409 -17.13 2.59 6.92
C PRO A 409 -16.15 2.26 8.05
N GLY A 410 -14.85 2.55 7.87
CA GLY A 410 -13.79 2.32 8.84
C GLY A 410 -14.03 3.01 10.18
N LEU A 411 -14.55 4.25 10.17
CA LEU A 411 -14.88 4.97 11.39
C LEU A 411 -15.89 4.19 12.26
N TRP A 412 -16.96 3.69 11.64
CA TRP A 412 -17.99 2.96 12.38
C TRP A 412 -17.50 1.61 12.90
N ARG A 413 -16.60 0.94 12.16
CA ARG A 413 -15.91 -0.27 12.66
C ARG A 413 -15.05 0.03 13.87
N LEU A 414 -14.29 1.13 13.84
CA LEU A 414 -13.44 1.57 14.93
C LEU A 414 -14.27 1.92 16.18
N VAL A 415 -15.37 2.66 16.01
CA VAL A 415 -16.29 3.00 17.11
C VAL A 415 -16.93 1.74 17.69
N ALA A 416 -17.38 0.81 16.86
CA ALA A 416 -17.96 -0.46 17.30
C ALA A 416 -16.95 -1.35 18.03
N LEU A 417 -15.69 -1.39 17.55
CA LEU A 417 -14.61 -2.13 18.20
C LEU A 417 -14.25 -1.54 19.57
N SER A 418 -14.20 -0.22 19.67
CA SER A 418 -13.93 0.48 20.93
C SER A 418 -15.06 0.26 21.92
N GLY A 419 -16.32 0.46 21.51
CA GLY A 419 -17.46 0.43 22.44
C GLY A 419 -17.33 1.44 23.59
N GLY A 420 -16.50 2.47 23.43
CA GLY A 420 -16.13 3.42 24.49
C GLY A 420 -14.89 3.03 25.32
N ALA A 421 -14.34 1.82 25.13
CA ALA A 421 -13.09 1.40 25.75
C ALA A 421 -11.86 1.81 24.90
N PRO A 422 -10.67 1.95 25.52
CA PRO A 422 -9.44 2.23 24.79
C PRO A 422 -9.12 1.17 23.73
N VAL A 423 -8.55 1.58 22.61
CA VAL A 423 -8.08 0.70 21.54
C VAL A 423 -6.68 1.09 21.09
N THR A 424 -5.93 0.13 20.56
CA THR A 424 -4.67 0.39 19.86
C THR A 424 -4.98 0.59 18.38
N VAL A 425 -4.45 1.66 17.76
CA VAL A 425 -4.78 2.01 16.37
C VAL A 425 -3.51 2.30 15.57
N PHE A 426 -3.26 1.52 14.53
CA PHE A 426 -2.26 1.84 13.52
C PHE A 426 -2.86 2.71 12.41
N GLY A 427 -2.13 3.75 12.01
CA GLY A 427 -2.58 4.66 10.97
C GLY A 427 -1.47 5.60 10.49
N GLU A 428 -1.89 6.57 9.67
CA GLU A 428 -1.02 7.61 9.13
C GLU A 428 -1.32 8.93 9.84
N CYS A 429 -0.33 9.49 10.55
CA CYS A 429 -0.41 10.77 11.25
C CYS A 429 0.21 11.88 10.38
N GLY A 430 -0.58 12.89 10.02
CA GLY A 430 -0.11 13.98 9.15
C GLY A 430 -0.80 15.31 9.43
N HIS A 431 -0.48 16.33 8.62
CA HIS A 431 -1.03 17.69 8.77
C HIS A 431 -2.55 17.77 8.60
N ARG A 432 -3.18 16.79 7.93
CA ARG A 432 -4.64 16.71 7.77
C ARG A 432 -5.35 15.96 8.90
N GLY A 433 -4.62 15.51 9.91
CA GLY A 433 -5.11 14.65 10.98
C GLY A 433 -4.62 13.21 10.85
N PHE A 434 -5.23 12.33 11.65
CA PHE A 434 -4.89 10.91 11.72
C PHE A 434 -5.82 10.08 10.83
N THR A 435 -5.25 9.23 9.96
CA THR A 435 -5.99 8.26 9.16
C THR A 435 -5.86 6.87 9.78
N PRO A 436 -6.86 6.36 10.50
CA PRO A 436 -6.81 5.03 11.11
C PRO A 436 -6.94 3.96 10.02
N LEU A 437 -6.04 2.98 10.04
CA LEU A 437 -5.96 1.92 9.02
C LEU A 437 -6.25 0.54 9.59
N THR A 438 -5.82 0.25 10.81
CA THR A 438 -6.12 -1.00 11.52
C THR A 438 -6.16 -0.77 13.01
N ALA A 439 -7.08 -1.45 13.70
CA ALA A 439 -7.24 -1.32 15.15
C ALA A 439 -7.28 -2.69 15.84
N TRP A 440 -6.92 -2.68 17.12
CA TRP A 440 -6.99 -3.82 18.01
C TRP A 440 -7.79 -3.44 19.27
N PRO A 441 -8.62 -4.35 19.80
CA PRO A 441 -9.28 -4.12 21.08
C PRO A 441 -8.25 -4.05 22.23
N GLU A 442 -8.60 -3.42 23.35
CA GLU A 442 -7.73 -3.32 24.54
C GLU A 442 -7.23 -4.70 24.98
N LYS A 443 -8.16 -5.65 25.10
CA LYS A 443 -7.87 -7.05 25.43
C LYS A 443 -7.27 -7.78 24.24
N ALA A 444 -6.69 -8.96 24.48
CA ALA A 444 -6.23 -9.84 23.40
C ALA A 444 -7.34 -10.06 22.35
N GLY A 445 -6.99 -9.90 21.08
CA GLY A 445 -7.93 -9.90 19.97
C GLY A 445 -7.22 -9.61 18.65
N GLU A 446 -7.85 -10.02 17.57
CA GLU A 446 -7.33 -9.93 16.19
C GLU A 446 -7.27 -8.49 15.68
N ALA A 447 -6.47 -8.29 14.64
CA ALA A 447 -6.38 -7.03 13.91
C ALA A 447 -7.67 -6.79 13.11
N VAL A 448 -8.31 -5.63 13.30
CA VAL A 448 -9.50 -5.22 12.56
C VAL A 448 -9.11 -4.20 11.49
N PRO A 449 -9.20 -4.55 10.18
CA PRO A 449 -8.91 -3.60 9.11
C PRO A 449 -10.00 -2.53 8.99
N LEU A 450 -9.57 -1.27 8.87
CA LEU A 450 -10.44 -0.10 8.80
C LEU A 450 -10.54 0.50 7.38
N CYS A 451 -9.68 0.07 6.45
CA CYS A 451 -9.61 0.52 5.07
C CYS A 451 -10.36 -0.37 4.07
#